data_AF-A0A962X5K8-F1
#
_entry.id   AF-A0A962X5K8-F1
#
_cell.length_a   1.000
_cell.length_b   1.000
_cell.length_c   1.000
_cell.angle_alpha   90.00
_cell.angle_beta   90.00
_cell.angle_gamma   90.00
#
_symmetry.space_group_name_H-M   'P 1'
#
loop_
_entity.id
_entity.type
_entity.pdbx_description
1 polymer ?
#
loop_
_entity_poly.entity_id
_entity_poly.type
_entity_poly.pdbx_seq_one_letter_code
_entity_poly.pdbx_strand_id
1 'polypeptide(L)'
;MKKLILNSVFGILATLACAHQTLAALPAPICQNFEGTFVLSVDPECQILTRSDTRVYFPDLLSPSSPSQFLGFPGTCFTGEINGTLNNQPVTGESYSGQTTNNFPDLTGFGQLAFSAATTLVLKNQAGISLGAIYFRDTGLINLSDGQTQEQLVAVGANGLFWGVKGTVQIGGDEFLGAPLIGQFCR
;
A
#
# COMPACT_ATOMS: atom_id res chain seq x y z
N MET A 1 -21.32 35.92 -71.86
CA MET A 1 -22.50 35.14 -71.41
C MET A 1 -22.03 34.09 -70.40
N LYS A 2 -22.72 34.04 -69.25
CA LYS A 2 -22.85 32.96 -68.23
C LYS A 2 -21.78 31.85 -68.06
N LYS A 3 -21.28 31.79 -66.80
CA LYS A 3 -20.94 30.60 -65.95
C LYS A 3 -19.70 29.76 -66.37
N LEU A 4 -18.83 29.24 -65.49
CA LEU A 4 -18.99 28.42 -64.27
C LEU A 4 -17.60 28.40 -63.55
N ILE A 5 -17.40 28.90 -62.34
CA ILE A 5 -17.40 28.23 -61.00
C ILE A 5 -16.72 26.84 -60.91
N LEU A 6 -15.91 26.70 -59.83
CA LEU A 6 -15.37 25.49 -59.16
C LEU A 6 -14.07 24.91 -59.79
N ASN A 7 -13.02 24.51 -59.06
CA ASN A 7 -12.96 24.07 -57.67
C ASN A 7 -11.52 24.12 -57.13
N SER A 8 -11.44 24.31 -55.82
CA SER A 8 -10.27 24.45 -54.97
C SER A 8 -9.52 23.13 -54.79
N VAL A 9 -8.18 23.15 -54.80
CA VAL A 9 -7.38 22.12 -54.11
C VAL A 9 -6.32 22.82 -53.27
N PHE A 10 -6.52 22.70 -51.97
CA PHE A 10 -5.61 23.05 -50.89
C PHE A 10 -4.28 22.30 -51.05
N GLY A 11 -3.17 23.03 -51.16
CA GLY A 11 -1.83 22.50 -50.92
C GLY A 11 -1.34 22.99 -49.56
N ILE A 12 -1.68 22.28 -48.48
CA ILE A 12 -1.04 22.50 -47.17
C ILE A 12 0.28 21.74 -47.18
N LEU A 13 1.39 22.48 -47.22
CA LEU A 13 2.72 21.98 -46.89
C LEU A 13 2.72 21.50 -45.43
N ALA A 14 2.70 20.18 -45.22
CA ALA A 14 2.97 19.59 -43.91
C ALA A 14 4.49 19.48 -43.74
N THR A 15 5.10 20.51 -43.15
CA THR A 15 6.45 20.39 -42.59
C THR A 15 6.38 19.51 -41.35
N LEU A 16 6.82 18.25 -41.48
CA LEU A 16 7.19 17.40 -40.34
C LEU A 16 8.41 18.04 -39.65
N ALA A 17 8.15 18.96 -38.73
CA ALA A 17 9.12 19.26 -37.68
C ALA A 17 9.02 18.11 -36.67
N CYS A 18 10.04 17.25 -36.64
CA CYS A 18 10.30 16.37 -35.51
C CYS A 18 10.62 17.23 -34.29
N ALA A 19 9.58 17.80 -33.68
CA ALA A 19 9.65 18.28 -32.31
C ALA A 19 9.89 17.05 -31.45
N HIS A 20 11.16 16.77 -31.17
CA HIS A 20 11.55 16.02 -30.00
C HIS A 20 11.01 16.82 -28.83
N GLN A 21 9.78 16.53 -28.43
CA GLN A 21 9.35 16.81 -27.07
C GLN A 21 10.27 15.96 -26.22
N THR A 22 11.38 16.55 -25.78
CA THR A 22 12.01 16.15 -24.53
C THR A 22 10.89 16.20 -23.50
N LEU A 23 10.24 15.06 -23.28
CA LEU A 23 9.50 14.84 -22.05
C LEU A 23 10.47 15.27 -20.97
N ALA A 24 10.15 16.39 -20.31
CA ALA A 24 10.85 16.77 -19.10
C ALA A 24 10.78 15.53 -18.22
N ALA A 25 11.91 14.86 -18.05
CA ALA A 25 12.01 13.75 -17.13
C ALA A 25 11.53 14.32 -15.80
N LEU A 26 10.40 13.81 -15.30
CA LEU A 26 9.97 14.10 -13.95
C LEU A 26 11.20 13.90 -13.05
N PRO A 27 11.44 14.79 -12.07
CA PRO A 27 12.55 14.59 -11.14
C PRO A 27 12.50 13.14 -10.64
N ALA A 28 13.67 12.49 -10.62
CA ALA A 28 13.75 11.10 -10.20
C ALA A 28 13.05 10.94 -8.84
N PRO A 29 12.25 9.88 -8.64
CA PRO A 29 11.46 9.75 -7.43
C PRO A 29 12.36 9.79 -6.20
N ILE A 30 11.98 10.59 -5.20
CA ILE A 30 12.72 10.68 -3.95
C ILE A 30 12.30 9.47 -3.10
N CYS A 31 13.17 8.46 -3.05
CA CYS A 31 12.95 7.24 -2.30
C CYS A 31 13.62 7.30 -0.92
N GLN A 32 12.89 6.90 0.10
CA GLN A 32 13.33 6.81 1.49
C GLN A 32 13.22 5.36 1.96
N ASN A 33 14.31 4.80 2.46
CA ASN A 33 14.31 3.46 3.06
C ASN A 33 13.57 3.50 4.39
N PHE A 34 12.80 2.45 4.68
CA PHE A 34 12.08 2.27 5.92
C PHE A 34 12.46 0.92 6.52
N GLU A 35 13.02 0.94 7.73
CA GLU A 35 13.57 -0.26 8.37
C GLU A 35 13.24 -0.24 9.86
N GLY A 36 13.04 -1.39 10.48
CA GLY A 36 12.77 -1.45 11.93
C GLY A 36 12.34 -2.82 12.41
N THR A 37 11.67 -2.81 13.56
CA THR A 37 11.01 -3.99 14.15
C THR A 37 9.52 -3.70 14.32
N PHE A 38 8.71 -4.72 14.05
CA PHE A 38 7.27 -4.75 14.19
C PHE A 38 6.87 -5.78 15.23
N VAL A 39 6.03 -5.39 16.19
CA VAL A 39 5.45 -6.30 17.19
C VAL A 39 3.93 -6.25 17.08
N LEU A 40 3.31 -7.40 16.79
CA LEU A 40 1.87 -7.56 16.60
C LEU A 40 1.19 -7.96 17.92
N SER A 41 -0.07 -7.57 18.06
CA SER A 41 -0.95 -7.95 19.16
C SER A 41 -2.39 -8.04 18.66
N VAL A 42 -3.20 -8.88 19.31
CA VAL A 42 -4.63 -9.00 18.98
C VAL A 42 -5.35 -7.69 19.29
N ASP A 43 -6.16 -7.21 18.36
CA ASP A 43 -7.00 -6.02 18.52
C ASP A 43 -8.46 -6.42 18.73
N PRO A 44 -8.95 -6.51 19.98
CA PRO A 44 -10.32 -6.89 20.27
C PRO A 44 -11.34 -5.84 19.81
N GLU A 45 -10.93 -4.58 19.69
CA GLU A 45 -11.80 -3.48 19.26
C GLU A 45 -11.84 -3.34 17.73
N CYS A 46 -10.98 -4.08 17.03
CA CYS A 46 -10.82 -4.05 15.58
C CYS A 46 -10.82 -2.61 15.03
N GLN A 47 -9.90 -1.78 15.55
CA GLN A 47 -9.84 -0.35 15.29
C GLN A 47 -9.76 -0.04 13.79
N ILE A 48 -9.15 -0.90 12.98
CA ILE A 48 -9.15 -0.73 11.53
C ILE A 48 -10.56 -0.52 10.95
N LEU A 49 -11.61 -1.16 11.48
CA LEU A 49 -12.98 -0.98 10.99
C LEU A 49 -13.64 0.33 11.45
N THR A 50 -13.18 0.92 12.54
CA THR A 50 -13.79 2.11 13.14
C THR A 50 -13.16 3.42 12.65
N ARG A 51 -11.98 3.35 12.05
CA ARG A 51 -11.32 4.54 11.51
C ARG A 51 -12.05 5.09 10.28
N SER A 52 -12.11 6.43 10.19
CA SER A 52 -12.78 7.12 9.10
C SER A 52 -12.06 6.97 7.75
N ASP A 53 -10.74 6.81 7.77
CA ASP A 53 -9.90 6.64 6.59
C ASP A 53 -10.00 5.25 5.96
N THR A 54 -10.32 4.21 6.74
CA THR A 54 -10.61 2.87 6.24
C THR A 54 -11.71 2.86 5.19
N ARG A 55 -12.75 3.70 5.36
CA ARG A 55 -13.84 3.84 4.37
C ARG A 55 -13.35 4.31 3.00
N VAL A 56 -12.24 5.04 2.96
CA VAL A 56 -11.69 5.63 1.73
C VAL A 56 -10.79 4.63 1.00
N TYR A 57 -9.88 3.98 1.74
CA TYR A 57 -8.86 3.13 1.14
C TYR A 57 -9.24 1.63 1.11
N PHE A 58 -10.15 1.22 1.99
CA PHE A 58 -10.61 -0.15 2.15
C PHE A 58 -12.13 -0.24 2.29
N PRO A 59 -12.92 0.30 1.35
CA PRO A 59 -14.38 0.21 1.41
C PRO A 59 -14.88 -1.25 1.44
N ASP A 60 -14.10 -2.15 0.85
CA ASP A 60 -14.35 -3.58 0.78
C ASP A 60 -14.42 -4.28 2.16
N LEU A 61 -13.70 -3.78 3.18
CA LEU A 61 -13.71 -4.35 4.53
C LEU A 61 -15.04 -4.16 5.26
N LEU A 62 -15.81 -3.15 4.85
CA LEU A 62 -17.00 -2.70 5.58
C LEU A 62 -18.28 -3.36 5.09
N SER A 63 -18.18 -4.25 4.09
CA SER A 63 -19.32 -4.94 3.53
C SER A 63 -19.30 -6.42 3.91
N PRO A 64 -20.09 -6.85 4.92
CA PRO A 64 -20.17 -8.24 5.34
C PRO A 64 -20.80 -9.17 4.28
N SER A 65 -21.44 -8.60 3.26
CA SER A 65 -22.15 -9.34 2.19
C SER A 65 -21.51 -9.21 0.81
N SER A 66 -20.45 -8.42 0.66
CA SER A 66 -19.80 -8.26 -0.63
C SER A 66 -18.84 -9.44 -0.86
N PRO A 67 -18.97 -10.20 -1.96
CA PRO A 67 -17.91 -11.06 -2.47
C PRO A 67 -16.77 -10.21 -3.04
N SER A 68 -16.33 -9.18 -2.30
CA SER A 68 -15.28 -8.28 -2.75
C SER A 68 -14.02 -9.11 -2.91
N GLN A 69 -13.50 -9.09 -4.13
CA GLN A 69 -12.51 -10.05 -4.62
C GLN A 69 -11.14 -9.86 -3.96
N PHE A 70 -10.98 -8.82 -3.14
CA PHE A 70 -9.69 -8.36 -2.65
C PHE A 70 -9.46 -8.58 -1.16
N LEU A 71 -10.48 -8.48 -0.30
CA LEU A 71 -10.33 -8.63 1.16
C LEU A 71 -11.58 -9.24 1.85
N GLY A 72 -12.80 -8.75 1.59
CA GLY A 72 -13.98 -9.15 2.38
C GLY A 72 -13.95 -8.64 3.84
N PHE A 73 -14.88 -9.10 4.69
CA PHE A 73 -14.96 -8.69 6.10
C PHE A 73 -13.91 -9.45 6.95
N PRO A 74 -13.14 -8.78 7.82
CA PRO A 74 -12.09 -9.44 8.59
C PRO A 74 -12.66 -10.37 9.66
N GLY A 75 -12.07 -11.56 9.78
CA GLY A 75 -12.40 -12.53 10.84
C GLY A 75 -11.57 -12.33 12.11
N THR A 76 -10.42 -11.65 12.00
CA THR A 76 -9.51 -11.36 13.12
C THR A 76 -8.80 -10.04 12.83
N CYS A 77 -8.58 -9.24 13.88
CA CYS A 77 -7.95 -7.94 13.78
C CYS A 77 -6.76 -7.83 14.73
N PHE A 78 -5.80 -7.02 14.33
CA PHE A 78 -4.55 -6.84 15.05
C PHE A 78 -4.17 -5.37 15.12
N THR A 79 -3.43 -5.03 16.17
CA THR A 79 -2.63 -3.82 16.25
C THR A 79 -1.17 -4.22 16.25
N GLY A 80 -0.29 -3.28 15.93
CA GLY A 80 1.12 -3.51 16.19
C GLY A 80 1.89 -2.24 16.41
N GLU A 81 3.05 -2.39 17.05
CA GLU A 81 3.95 -1.31 17.37
C GLU A 81 5.19 -1.40 16.48
N ILE A 82 5.66 -0.25 16.03
CA ILE A 82 6.88 -0.13 15.23
C ILE A 82 7.89 0.75 15.95
N ASN A 83 9.13 0.28 15.96
CA ASN A 83 10.30 1.07 16.24
C ASN A 83 11.29 0.94 15.08
N GLY A 84 11.63 2.05 14.43
CA GLY A 84 12.41 1.98 13.20
C GLY A 84 13.02 3.30 12.77
N THR A 85 13.41 3.36 11.50
CA THR A 85 13.98 4.54 10.86
C THR A 85 13.39 4.76 9.48
N LEU A 86 13.26 6.02 9.09
CA LEU A 86 12.92 6.47 7.74
C LEU A 86 14.09 7.30 7.22
N ASN A 87 14.83 6.78 6.25
CA ASN A 87 16.08 7.36 5.75
C ASN A 87 17.04 7.74 6.89
N ASN A 88 17.29 6.80 7.80
CA ASN A 88 18.11 6.95 9.02
C ASN A 88 17.57 7.93 10.08
N GLN A 89 16.37 8.49 9.90
CA GLN A 89 15.70 9.29 10.93
C GLN A 89 14.81 8.40 11.79
N PRO A 90 14.97 8.36 13.12
CA PRO A 90 14.19 7.45 13.94
C PRO A 90 12.70 7.82 13.96
N VAL A 91 11.86 6.80 13.88
CA VAL A 91 10.40 6.90 13.88
C VAL A 91 9.81 5.81 14.77
N THR A 92 8.65 6.10 15.33
CA THR A 92 7.79 5.08 15.95
C THR A 92 6.49 5.00 15.17
N GLY A 93 5.79 3.88 15.29
CA GLY A 93 4.54 3.70 14.58
C GLY A 93 3.55 2.81 15.30
N GLU A 94 2.29 2.99 14.93
CA GLU A 94 1.18 2.12 15.27
C GLU A 94 0.60 1.57 13.97
N SER A 95 0.42 0.26 13.90
CA SER A 95 -0.24 -0.44 12.82
C SER A 95 -1.61 -0.93 13.28
N TYR A 96 -2.57 -0.96 12.36
CA TYR A 96 -3.87 -1.59 12.53
C TYR A 96 -4.13 -2.45 11.32
N SER A 97 -4.49 -3.71 11.54
CA SER A 97 -4.66 -4.69 10.48
C SER A 97 -5.96 -5.47 10.65
N GLY A 98 -6.65 -5.71 9.54
CA GLY A 98 -7.83 -6.56 9.46
C GLY A 98 -7.54 -7.76 8.58
N GLN A 99 -7.25 -8.92 9.18
CA GLN A 99 -6.89 -10.13 8.46
C GLN A 99 -8.12 -10.78 7.84
N THR A 100 -7.95 -11.16 6.58
CA THR A 100 -8.93 -11.80 5.72
C THR A 100 -8.29 -13.01 5.06
N THR A 101 -8.99 -14.15 5.04
CA THR A 101 -8.48 -15.39 4.41
C THR A 101 -9.16 -15.68 3.07
N ASN A 102 -9.98 -14.75 2.60
CA ASN A 102 -10.80 -14.95 1.42
C ASN A 102 -9.94 -14.87 0.16
N ASN A 103 -9.91 -15.97 -0.60
CA ASN A 103 -9.40 -16.11 -1.98
C ASN A 103 -7.97 -16.66 -2.17
N PHE A 104 -7.32 -17.20 -1.14
CA PHE A 104 -6.06 -17.93 -1.34
C PHE A 104 -6.28 -19.44 -1.50
N PRO A 105 -5.41 -20.13 -2.24
CA PRO A 105 -5.40 -21.58 -2.25
C PRO A 105 -5.19 -22.14 -0.84
N ASP A 106 -5.82 -23.26 -0.53
CA ASP A 106 -5.53 -23.99 0.70
C ASP A 106 -4.11 -24.58 0.62
N LEU A 107 -3.21 -24.02 1.45
CA LEU A 107 -1.81 -24.44 1.55
C LEU A 107 -1.55 -25.27 2.82
N THR A 108 -2.58 -25.63 3.57
CA THR A 108 -2.41 -26.36 4.84
C THR A 108 -1.75 -27.72 4.64
N GLY A 109 -1.98 -28.37 3.50
CA GLY A 109 -1.30 -29.61 3.10
C GLY A 109 0.21 -29.45 2.90
N PHE A 110 0.71 -28.22 2.73
CA PHE A 110 2.12 -27.86 2.69
C PHE A 110 2.62 -27.24 4.01
N GLY A 111 1.79 -27.26 5.06
CA GLY A 111 2.12 -26.67 6.36
C GLY A 111 2.08 -25.14 6.38
N GLN A 112 1.36 -24.50 5.44
CA GLN A 112 1.30 -23.05 5.33
C GLN A 112 -0.15 -22.53 5.33
N LEU A 113 -0.35 -21.29 5.78
CA LEU A 113 -1.58 -20.53 5.59
C LEU A 113 -1.27 -19.26 4.83
N ALA A 114 -2.00 -19.00 3.75
CA ALA A 114 -1.95 -17.71 3.07
C ALA A 114 -3.04 -16.79 3.62
N PHE A 115 -2.73 -15.49 3.67
CA PHE A 115 -3.67 -14.48 4.10
C PHE A 115 -3.54 -13.19 3.29
N SER A 116 -4.58 -12.38 3.35
CA SER A 116 -4.54 -10.97 2.98
C SER A 116 -5.04 -10.11 4.13
N ALA A 117 -4.60 -8.87 4.19
CA ALA A 117 -5.17 -7.91 5.11
C ALA A 117 -5.24 -6.52 4.47
N ALA A 118 -6.07 -5.68 5.07
CA ALA A 118 -5.85 -4.24 5.01
C ALA A 118 -5.03 -3.85 6.22
N THR A 119 -4.00 -3.05 5.99
CA THR A 119 -3.09 -2.61 7.05
C THR A 119 -2.93 -1.10 6.97
N THR A 120 -3.07 -0.42 8.09
CA THR A 120 -2.86 1.03 8.22
C THR A 120 -1.69 1.26 9.14
N LEU A 121 -0.67 1.96 8.66
CA LEU A 121 0.49 2.37 9.45
C LEU A 121 0.45 3.86 9.71
N VAL A 122 0.46 4.27 10.98
CA VAL A 122 0.63 5.66 11.39
C VAL A 122 2.05 5.84 11.93
N LEU A 123 2.82 6.76 11.35
CA LEU A 123 4.19 7.04 11.81
C LEU A 123 4.27 8.37 12.55
N LYS A 124 5.11 8.40 13.59
CA LYS A 124 5.46 9.56 14.40
C LYS A 124 6.98 9.73 14.41
N ASN A 125 7.46 10.97 14.51
CA ASN A 125 8.87 11.21 14.78
C ASN A 125 9.21 10.97 16.27
N GLN A 126 10.50 11.09 16.64
CA GLN A 126 10.95 10.95 18.03
C GLN A 126 10.27 11.90 19.03
N ALA A 127 9.76 13.05 18.57
CA ALA A 127 9.03 13.99 19.41
C ALA A 127 7.54 13.64 19.58
N GLY A 128 7.09 12.51 19.01
CA GLY A 128 5.69 12.07 19.03
C GLY A 128 4.80 12.81 18.03
N ILE A 129 5.36 13.63 17.14
CA ILE A 129 4.61 14.37 16.12
C ILE A 129 4.25 13.42 14.98
N SER A 130 2.96 13.34 14.66
CA SER A 130 2.46 12.53 13.55
C SER A 130 3.04 13.02 12.21
N LEU A 131 3.64 12.10 11.47
CA LEU A 131 4.11 12.30 10.10
C LEU A 131 2.99 12.02 9.10
N GLY A 132 2.03 11.19 9.47
CA GLY A 132 0.90 10.80 8.63
C GLY A 132 0.65 9.29 8.70
N ALA A 133 -0.24 8.83 7.84
CA ALA A 133 -0.58 7.42 7.70
C ALA A 133 -0.33 6.91 6.28
N ILE A 134 0.02 5.63 6.17
CA ILE A 134 0.16 4.87 4.94
C ILE A 134 -0.81 3.69 5.00
N TYR A 135 -1.51 3.43 3.91
CA TYR A 135 -2.51 2.38 3.81
C TYR A 135 -2.00 1.31 2.86
N PHE A 136 -2.01 0.06 3.30
CA PHE A 136 -1.45 -1.08 2.61
C PHE A 136 -2.51 -2.12 2.28
N ARG A 137 -2.37 -2.72 1.09
CA ARG A 137 -2.86 -4.08 0.86
C ARG A 137 -1.72 -5.01 1.26
N ASP A 138 -2.03 -5.90 2.16
CA ASP A 138 -1.10 -6.79 2.83
C ASP A 138 -1.44 -8.22 2.40
N THR A 139 -0.41 -8.98 2.07
CA THR A 139 -0.52 -10.41 1.77
C THR A 139 0.67 -11.14 2.36
N GLY A 140 0.43 -12.32 2.91
CA GLY A 140 1.52 -13.11 3.48
C GLY A 140 1.26 -14.59 3.57
N LEU A 141 2.30 -15.30 3.96
CA LEU A 141 2.30 -16.72 4.28
C LEU A 141 2.70 -16.89 5.76
N ILE A 142 1.98 -17.75 6.47
CA ILE A 142 2.30 -18.19 7.82
C ILE A 142 2.76 -19.64 7.72
N ASN A 143 3.96 -19.93 8.21
CA ASN A 143 4.41 -21.31 8.41
C ASN A 143 3.81 -21.86 9.71
N LEU A 144 3.04 -22.95 9.61
CA LEU A 144 2.34 -23.53 10.74
C LEU A 144 3.25 -24.31 11.69
N SER A 145 4.46 -24.67 11.27
CA SER A 145 5.38 -25.41 12.16
C SER A 145 6.02 -24.54 13.23
N ASP A 146 6.24 -23.25 12.92
CA ASP A 146 7.02 -22.33 13.75
C ASP A 146 6.36 -20.95 13.92
N GLY A 147 5.20 -20.71 13.30
CA GLY A 147 4.47 -19.45 13.37
C GLY A 147 5.12 -18.30 12.59
N GLN A 148 6.21 -18.55 11.85
CA GLN A 148 6.92 -17.51 11.13
C GLN A 148 6.09 -17.00 9.96
N THR A 149 6.07 -15.69 9.79
CA THR A 149 5.38 -15.02 8.70
C THR A 149 6.37 -14.56 7.63
N GLN A 150 5.87 -14.48 6.40
CA GLN A 150 6.50 -13.75 5.31
C GLN A 150 5.41 -12.91 4.64
N GLU A 151 5.48 -11.61 4.85
CA GLU A 151 4.44 -10.66 4.46
C GLU A 151 5.01 -9.62 3.48
N GLN A 152 4.17 -9.21 2.54
CA GLN A 152 4.40 -8.05 1.68
C GLN A 152 3.21 -7.10 1.77
N LEU A 153 3.53 -5.86 2.17
CA LEU A 153 2.62 -4.73 2.21
C LEU A 153 2.88 -3.84 1.01
N VAL A 154 1.82 -3.50 0.26
CA VAL A 154 1.89 -2.61 -0.90
C VAL A 154 1.07 -1.37 -0.64
N ALA A 155 1.70 -0.19 -0.70
CA ALA A 155 1.03 1.08 -0.41
C ALA A 155 -0.03 1.40 -1.49
N VAL A 156 -1.27 1.54 -1.06
CA VAL A 156 -2.42 1.90 -1.92
C VAL A 156 -2.92 3.32 -1.70
N GLY A 157 -2.50 3.96 -0.62
CA GLY A 157 -2.81 5.35 -0.34
C GLY A 157 -2.01 5.86 0.85
N ALA A 158 -2.08 7.16 1.09
CA ALA A 158 -1.45 7.79 2.24
C ALA A 158 -1.95 9.22 2.48
N ASN A 159 -1.68 9.76 3.66
CA ASN A 159 -1.97 11.15 4.02
C ASN A 159 -0.76 11.85 4.69
N GLY A 160 -0.93 13.12 5.06
CA GLY A 160 0.12 13.89 5.73
C GLY A 160 1.40 13.99 4.89
N LEU A 161 2.56 13.79 5.52
CA LEU A 161 3.86 13.80 4.86
C LEU A 161 4.09 12.58 3.96
N PHE A 162 3.15 11.65 3.86
CA PHE A 162 3.20 10.50 2.95
C PHE A 162 2.24 10.60 1.77
N TRP A 163 1.42 11.64 1.67
CA TRP A 163 0.51 11.84 0.52
C TRP A 163 1.21 11.58 -0.85
N GLY A 164 0.59 10.76 -1.70
CA GLY A 164 1.13 10.40 -3.02
C GLY A 164 2.26 9.36 -3.03
N VAL A 165 2.67 8.82 -1.87
CA VAL A 165 3.73 7.82 -1.79
C VAL A 165 3.38 6.53 -2.54
N LYS A 166 4.40 5.92 -3.15
CA LYS A 166 4.40 4.54 -3.63
C LYS A 166 5.47 3.77 -2.88
N GLY A 167 5.22 2.51 -2.58
CA GLY A 167 6.21 1.74 -1.82
C GLY A 167 5.72 0.39 -1.39
N THR A 168 6.66 -0.41 -0.92
CA THR A 168 6.40 -1.73 -0.34
C THR A 168 7.17 -1.87 0.95
N VAL A 169 6.59 -2.61 1.89
CA VAL A 169 7.25 -3.07 3.11
C VAL A 169 7.16 -4.58 3.14
N GLN A 170 8.23 -5.23 3.55
CA GLN A 170 8.30 -6.65 3.83
C GLN A 170 8.44 -6.84 5.33
N ILE A 171 7.69 -7.78 5.88
CA ILE A 171 7.83 -8.23 7.25
C ILE A 171 8.12 -9.73 7.19
N GLY A 172 9.11 -10.18 7.93
CA GLY A 172 9.45 -11.59 7.94
C GLY A 172 9.98 -12.00 9.30
N GLY A 173 9.35 -12.97 9.95
CA GLY A 173 9.72 -13.35 11.30
C GLY A 173 8.54 -13.82 12.14
N ASP A 174 8.75 -13.88 13.45
CA ASP A 174 7.64 -13.99 14.40
C ASP A 174 7.20 -12.57 14.79
N GLU A 175 6.06 -12.14 14.23
CA GLU A 175 5.52 -10.80 14.48
C GLU A 175 5.05 -10.61 15.93
N PHE A 176 4.72 -11.66 16.66
CA PHE A 176 4.32 -11.54 18.07
C PHE A 176 5.51 -11.35 19.01
N LEU A 177 6.71 -11.73 18.58
CA LEU A 177 7.95 -11.58 19.34
C LEU A 177 8.82 -10.41 18.84
N GLY A 178 8.52 -9.87 17.67
CA GLY A 178 9.28 -8.82 17.01
C GLY A 178 9.88 -9.30 15.70
N ALA A 179 9.23 -8.94 14.60
CA ALA A 179 9.71 -9.23 13.25
C ALA A 179 10.45 -8.02 12.65
N PRO A 180 11.57 -8.21 11.95
CA PRO A 180 12.15 -7.15 11.14
C PRO A 180 11.18 -6.71 10.04
N LEU A 181 11.13 -5.40 9.81
CA LEU A 181 10.47 -4.80 8.67
C LEU A 181 11.49 -4.06 7.81
N ILE A 182 11.36 -4.20 6.49
CA ILE A 182 12.24 -3.57 5.50
C ILE A 182 11.40 -3.10 4.33
N GLY A 183 11.56 -1.86 3.91
CA GLY A 183 10.77 -1.29 2.84
C GLY A 183 11.35 -0.01 2.27
N GLN A 184 10.62 0.56 1.31
CA GLN A 184 10.99 1.81 0.68
C GLN A 184 9.74 2.58 0.27
N PHE A 185 9.79 3.90 0.45
CA PHE A 185 8.74 4.85 0.14
C PHE A 185 9.26 5.89 -0.85
N CYS A 186 8.66 5.98 -2.03
CA CYS A 186 9.05 6.86 -3.12
C CYS A 186 7.94 7.85 -3.47
N ARG A 187 8.32 9.07 -3.87
CA ARG A 187 7.44 10.12 -4.37
C ARG A 187 7.96 10.70 -5.67
#